data_AF-A0A5D0VDP3-F1
#
_entry.id   AF-A0A5D0VDP3-F1
#
_cell.length_a   1.000
_cell.length_b   1.000
_cell.length_c   1.000
_cell.angle_alpha   90.00
_cell.angle_beta   90.00
_cell.angle_gamma   90.00
#
_symmetry.space_group_name_H-M   'P 1'
#
loop_
_entity.id
_entity.type
_entity.pdbx_description
1 polymer ?
#
loop_
_entity_poly.entity_id
_entity_poly.type
_entity_poly.pdbx_seq_one_letter_code
_entity_poly.pdbx_strand_id
1 'polypeptide(L)'
;MTITLDIQQPQPFDLVGSKILIAGNAAAFEGTLSIRVSDGHDEYASFTNVGSLGLKQFQGFIDIPDTNSFQLNRLFLTLADDTGNENGPAVVIPVLFGPKILPGYGGWQPYTVQAGDTLTKIAQQQYGDSNFQPILEANQNVVTNPNLIFPGQVLRIPRSDI
;
A
#
# COMPACT_ATOMS: atom_id res chain seq x y z
N MET A 1 -19.39 -18.29 2.29
CA MET A 1 -17.96 -18.58 2.14
C MET A 1 -17.33 -18.31 3.49
N THR A 2 -16.78 -19.32 4.16
CA THR A 2 -16.08 -19.10 5.44
C THR A 2 -14.75 -18.44 5.11
N ILE A 3 -14.56 -17.17 5.50
CA ILE A 3 -13.30 -16.46 5.26
C ILE A 3 -12.24 -17.10 6.17
N THR A 4 -11.23 -17.75 5.57
CA THR A 4 -10.10 -18.36 6.28
C THR A 4 -8.82 -17.50 6.20
N LEU A 5 -8.86 -16.43 5.40
CA LEU A 5 -7.76 -15.49 5.19
C LEU A 5 -8.30 -14.10 4.88
N ASP A 6 -7.87 -13.08 5.61
CA ASP A 6 -8.14 -11.68 5.34
C ASP A 6 -6.91 -10.79 5.63
N ILE A 7 -6.82 -9.68 4.90
CA ILE A 7 -5.86 -8.61 5.16
C ILE A 7 -6.63 -7.45 5.80
N GLN A 8 -6.31 -7.13 7.05
CA GLN A 8 -6.84 -5.98 7.78
C GLN A 8 -5.97 -4.74 7.59
N GLN A 9 -4.66 -4.91 7.39
CA GLN A 9 -3.72 -3.85 7.01
C GLN A 9 -2.64 -4.44 6.10
N PRO A 10 -2.19 -3.72 5.06
CA PRO A 10 -2.74 -2.43 4.61
C PRO A 10 -4.16 -2.60 4.01
N GLN A 11 -4.91 -1.51 3.87
CA GLN A 11 -6.16 -1.49 3.12
C GLN A 11 -5.92 -1.18 1.63
N PRO A 12 -6.87 -1.51 0.73
CA PRO A 12 -6.77 -1.16 -0.67
C PRO A 12 -6.46 0.32 -0.89
N PHE A 13 -5.43 0.57 -1.70
CA PHE A 13 -4.86 1.87 -2.05
C PHE A 13 -4.15 2.61 -0.91
N ASP A 14 -3.85 1.97 0.23
CA ASP A 14 -2.99 2.59 1.24
C ASP A 14 -1.59 2.87 0.70
N LEU A 15 -0.99 3.94 1.20
CA LEU A 15 0.35 4.39 0.82
C LEU A 15 1.39 3.73 1.74
N VAL A 16 2.24 2.89 1.17
CA VAL A 16 3.19 2.02 1.88
C VAL A 16 4.64 2.33 1.51
N GLY A 17 5.57 2.05 2.42
CA GLY A 17 7.02 2.18 2.18
C GLY A 17 7.67 0.89 1.67
N SER A 18 9.01 0.87 1.60
CA SER A 18 9.79 -0.35 1.26
C SER A 18 9.53 -1.50 2.23
N LYS A 19 9.30 -1.18 3.51
CA LYS A 19 8.77 -2.13 4.47
C LYS A 19 7.25 -2.04 4.51
N ILE A 20 6.57 -3.06 4.02
CA ILE A 20 5.11 -3.16 4.08
C ILE A 20 4.73 -4.02 5.28
N LEU A 21 4.08 -3.41 6.27
CA LEU A 21 3.53 -4.11 7.42
C LEU A 21 2.17 -4.71 7.06
N ILE A 22 1.95 -5.96 7.45
CA ILE A 22 0.75 -6.73 7.10
C ILE A 22 0.15 -7.28 8.38
N ALA A 23 -1.15 -7.09 8.56
CA ALA A 23 -1.89 -7.69 9.66
C ALA A 23 -3.24 -8.19 9.14
N GLY A 24 -3.74 -9.27 9.72
CA GLY A 24 -4.98 -9.88 9.30
C GLY A 24 -5.34 -11.09 10.13
N ASN A 25 -6.33 -11.86 9.71
CA ASN A 25 -6.60 -13.17 10.26
C ASN A 25 -6.32 -14.25 9.23
N ALA A 26 -5.77 -15.36 9.70
CA ALA A 26 -5.47 -16.50 8.88
C ALA A 26 -5.67 -17.78 9.67
N ALA A 27 -6.11 -18.82 8.97
CA ALA A 27 -5.99 -20.20 9.41
C ALA A 27 -5.05 -20.91 8.43
N ALA A 28 -3.74 -20.88 8.72
CA ALA A 28 -2.78 -21.63 7.89
C ALA A 28 -2.59 -23.04 8.45
N PHE A 29 -2.69 -24.03 7.57
CA PHE A 29 -2.47 -25.43 7.94
C PHE A 29 -1.00 -25.70 8.26
N GLU A 30 -0.07 -25.13 7.49
CA GLU A 30 1.39 -25.25 7.70
C GLU A 30 1.98 -24.17 8.63
N GLY A 31 1.13 -23.24 9.09
CA GLY A 31 1.53 -22.18 10.02
C GLY A 31 2.32 -21.03 9.39
N THR A 32 2.46 -21.02 8.07
CA THR A 32 3.09 -19.96 7.27
C THR A 32 2.14 -19.46 6.19
N LEU A 33 2.34 -18.23 5.74
CA LEU A 33 1.71 -17.66 4.54
C LEU A 33 2.78 -17.09 3.63
N SER A 34 2.54 -17.18 2.32
CA SER A 34 3.32 -16.46 1.32
C SER A 34 2.82 -15.02 1.18
N ILE A 35 3.77 -14.09 1.12
CA ILE A 35 3.53 -12.67 0.83
C ILE A 35 4.23 -12.37 -0.48
N ARG A 36 3.51 -11.84 -1.47
CA ARG A 36 4.06 -11.43 -2.76
C ARG A 36 3.62 -10.02 -3.09
N VAL A 37 4.52 -9.22 -3.62
CA VAL A 37 4.23 -7.90 -4.20
C VAL A 37 4.66 -7.88 -5.66
N SER A 38 3.82 -7.35 -6.54
CA SER A 38 4.14 -7.22 -7.96
C SER A 38 3.51 -5.98 -8.57
N ASP A 39 4.16 -5.39 -9.56
CA ASP A 39 3.62 -4.33 -10.40
C ASP A 39 3.28 -4.82 -11.83
N GLY A 40 3.37 -6.13 -12.07
CA GLY A 40 3.23 -6.77 -13.37
C GLY A 40 4.51 -6.83 -14.22
N HIS A 41 5.57 -6.09 -13.86
CA HIS A 41 6.87 -6.10 -14.54
C HIS A 41 7.94 -6.82 -13.73
N ASP A 42 7.89 -6.68 -12.41
CA ASP A 42 8.75 -7.37 -11.46
C ASP A 42 7.90 -7.93 -10.30
N GLU A 43 8.49 -8.80 -9.50
CA GLU A 43 7.88 -9.31 -8.28
C GLU A 43 8.88 -9.55 -7.16
N TYR A 44 8.42 -9.46 -5.92
CA TYR A 44 9.18 -9.83 -4.75
C TYR A 44 8.30 -10.63 -3.80
N ALA A 45 8.86 -11.72 -3.26
CA ALA A 45 8.13 -12.63 -2.39
C ALA A 45 8.89 -12.90 -1.09
N SER A 46 8.13 -13.10 -0.03
CA SER A 46 8.61 -13.47 1.31
C SER A 46 7.53 -14.34 1.98
N PHE A 47 7.75 -14.70 3.24
CA PHE A 47 6.82 -15.50 4.03
C PHE A 47 6.65 -14.90 5.42
N THR A 48 5.49 -15.14 6.03
CA THR A 48 5.24 -14.81 7.43
C THR A 48 4.68 -15.99 8.18
N ASN A 49 5.04 -16.09 9.46
CA ASN A 49 4.51 -17.13 10.35
C ASN A 49 3.18 -16.65 10.92
N VAL A 50 2.14 -17.45 10.77
CA VAL A 50 0.80 -17.19 11.34
C VAL A 50 0.39 -18.21 12.41
N GLY A 51 1.28 -19.18 12.67
CA GLY A 51 1.08 -20.23 13.66
C GLY A 51 0.17 -21.34 13.15
N SER A 52 0.38 -22.55 13.66
CA SER A 52 -0.41 -23.71 13.24
C SER A 52 -1.76 -23.76 13.98
N LEU A 53 -2.80 -24.17 13.24
CA LEU A 53 -4.13 -24.55 13.71
C LEU A 53 -5.03 -23.40 14.21
N GLY A 54 -6.18 -23.25 13.52
CA GLY A 54 -7.27 -22.33 13.86
C GLY A 54 -7.11 -20.93 13.27
N LEU A 55 -8.24 -20.22 13.12
CA LEU A 55 -8.25 -18.82 12.69
C LEU A 55 -7.64 -17.95 13.79
N LYS A 56 -6.54 -17.25 13.49
CA LYS A 56 -5.84 -16.38 14.42
C LYS A 56 -5.46 -15.07 13.75
N GLN A 57 -5.35 -14.02 14.55
CA GLN A 57 -4.72 -12.79 14.12
C GLN A 57 -3.22 -13.03 13.91
N PHE A 58 -2.66 -12.47 12.85
CA PHE A 58 -1.22 -12.47 12.60
C PHE A 58 -0.72 -11.07 12.28
N GLN A 59 0.60 -10.91 12.43
CA GLN A 59 1.34 -9.73 11.98
C GLN A 59 2.57 -10.20 11.24
N GLY A 60 2.85 -9.59 10.10
CA GLY A 60 3.97 -9.90 9.24
C GLY A 60 4.46 -8.66 8.53
N PHE A 61 5.50 -8.82 7.72
CA PHE A 61 5.99 -7.76 6.87
C PHE A 61 6.70 -8.34 5.64
N ILE A 62 6.86 -7.51 4.63
CA ILE A 62 7.75 -7.74 3.49
C ILE A 62 8.64 -6.51 3.31
N ASP A 63 9.96 -6.74 3.25
CA ASP A 63 10.96 -5.70 2.99
C ASP A 63 11.35 -5.76 1.52
N ILE A 64 10.88 -4.81 0.72
CA ILE A 64 11.20 -4.69 -0.71
C ILE A 64 12.63 -4.16 -0.82
N PRO A 65 13.56 -4.90 -1.45
CA PRO A 65 14.94 -4.45 -1.59
C PRO A 65 15.06 -3.32 -2.62
N ASP A 66 16.03 -2.42 -2.42
CA ASP A 66 16.31 -1.33 -3.37
C ASP A 66 16.74 -1.82 -4.77
N THR A 67 17.15 -3.09 -4.88
CA THR A 67 17.49 -3.73 -6.17
C THR A 67 16.26 -4.16 -6.97
N ASN A 68 15.06 -4.08 -6.39
CA ASN A 68 13.84 -4.38 -7.10
C ASN A 68 13.61 -3.37 -8.24
N SER A 69 13.04 -3.85 -9.35
CA SER A 69 12.89 -3.09 -10.59
C SER A 69 11.44 -2.66 -10.89
N PHE A 70 10.59 -2.48 -9.86
CA PHE A 70 9.23 -1.97 -10.05
C PHE A 70 9.21 -0.67 -10.86
N GLN A 71 8.39 -0.67 -11.90
CA GLN A 71 8.20 0.45 -12.82
C GLN A 71 7.01 1.31 -12.41
N LEU A 72 5.96 0.70 -11.85
CA LEU A 72 4.74 1.39 -11.43
C LEU A 72 4.73 1.70 -9.93
N ASN A 73 3.95 2.72 -9.55
CA ASN A 73 3.69 3.05 -8.15
C ASN A 73 2.52 2.26 -7.56
N ARG A 74 1.71 1.57 -8.37
CA ARG A 74 0.66 0.67 -7.89
C ARG A 74 1.20 -0.75 -7.87
N LEU A 75 1.27 -1.32 -6.67
CA LEU A 75 1.63 -2.72 -6.48
C LEU A 75 0.40 -3.52 -6.09
N PHE A 76 0.42 -4.82 -6.40
CA PHE A 76 -0.56 -5.79 -5.94
C PHE A 76 0.09 -6.65 -4.85
N LEU A 77 -0.35 -6.46 -3.62
CA LEU A 77 0.03 -7.27 -2.47
C LEU A 77 -0.88 -8.50 -2.44
N THR A 78 -0.27 -9.67 -2.60
CA THR A 78 -0.91 -10.97 -2.49
C THR A 78 -0.47 -11.63 -1.20
N LEU A 79 -1.44 -12.05 -0.39
CA LEU A 79 -1.23 -12.96 0.71
C LEU A 79 -1.90 -14.28 0.36
N ALA A 80 -1.17 -15.38 0.37
CA ALA A 80 -1.72 -16.69 0.02
C ALA A 80 -1.23 -17.79 0.96
N ASP A 81 -2.16 -18.69 1.31
CA ASP A 81 -1.84 -19.94 1.97
C ASP A 81 -1.50 -20.99 0.89
N ASP A 82 -0.21 -21.20 0.64
CA ASP A 82 0.30 -22.13 -0.37
C ASP A 82 0.73 -23.44 0.31
N THR A 83 -0.25 -24.15 0.88
CA THR A 83 -0.02 -25.50 1.38
C THR A 83 0.04 -26.46 0.20
N GLY A 84 1.22 -27.04 -0.03
CA GLY A 84 1.37 -28.26 -0.84
C GLY A 84 1.02 -28.18 -2.34
N ASN A 85 1.34 -27.08 -3.06
CA ASN A 85 1.11 -26.92 -4.52
C ASN A 85 -0.36 -26.78 -4.96
N GLU A 86 -1.30 -26.53 -4.05
CA GLU A 86 -2.70 -26.28 -4.37
C GLU A 86 -3.03 -24.79 -4.29
N ASN A 87 -3.94 -24.31 -5.15
CA ASN A 87 -4.48 -22.94 -5.16
C ASN A 87 -5.28 -22.65 -3.87
N GLY A 88 -4.59 -22.57 -2.73
CA GLY A 88 -5.18 -22.23 -1.45
C GLY A 88 -5.75 -20.81 -1.45
N PRO A 89 -6.44 -20.42 -0.37
CA PRO A 89 -7.04 -19.10 -0.28
C PRO A 89 -5.97 -18.02 -0.45
N ALA A 90 -6.26 -17.09 -1.35
CA ALA A 90 -5.42 -15.93 -1.63
C ALA A 90 -6.25 -14.65 -1.56
N VAL A 91 -5.66 -13.61 -0.99
CA VAL A 91 -6.20 -12.26 -0.96
C VAL A 91 -5.23 -11.34 -1.68
N VAL A 92 -5.74 -10.60 -2.65
CA VAL A 92 -4.95 -9.61 -3.41
C VAL A 92 -5.55 -8.24 -3.18
N ILE A 93 -4.72 -7.28 -2.78
CA ILE A 93 -5.12 -5.88 -2.63
C ILE A 93 -4.13 -4.96 -3.39
N PRO A 94 -4.63 -3.91 -4.05
CA PRO A 94 -3.75 -2.89 -4.59
C PRO A 94 -3.23 -1.99 -3.46
N VAL A 95 -1.96 -1.62 -3.50
CA VAL A 95 -1.34 -0.62 -2.61
C VAL A 95 -0.56 0.40 -3.43
N LEU A 96 -0.32 1.58 -2.87
CA LEU A 96 0.49 2.62 -3.50
C LEU A 96 1.88 2.65 -2.87
N PHE A 97 2.92 2.46 -3.68
CA PHE A 97 4.30 2.37 -3.26
C PHE A 97 4.96 3.75 -3.22
N GLY A 98 5.05 4.30 -2.02
CA GLY A 98 5.56 5.64 -1.74
C GLY A 98 6.94 5.94 -2.33
N PRO A 99 7.93 5.03 -2.28
CA PRO A 99 9.25 5.25 -2.89
C PRO A 99 9.23 5.53 -4.39
N LYS A 100 8.19 5.11 -5.11
CA LYS A 100 7.99 5.44 -6.54
C LYS A 100 7.27 6.77 -6.76
N ILE A 101 6.66 7.33 -5.71
CA ILE A 101 5.89 8.58 -5.73
C ILE A 101 6.75 9.76 -5.27
N LEU A 102 7.55 9.56 -4.23
CA LEU A 102 8.41 10.59 -3.64
C LEU A 102 9.78 9.98 -3.31
N PRO A 103 10.89 10.49 -3.86
CA PRO A 103 12.23 10.07 -3.46
C PRO A 103 12.44 10.31 -1.96
N GLY A 104 12.97 9.30 -1.25
CA GLY A 104 13.15 9.36 0.20
C GLY A 104 11.85 9.32 0.99
N TYR A 105 10.76 8.80 0.41
CA TYR A 105 9.48 8.62 1.10
C TYR A 105 9.63 7.98 2.49
N GLY A 106 9.23 8.73 3.52
CA GLY A 106 9.18 8.29 4.92
C GLY A 106 7.76 8.07 5.44
N GLY A 107 6.77 8.70 4.82
CA GLY A 107 5.36 8.55 5.21
C GLY A 107 4.45 9.58 4.55
N TRP A 108 3.29 9.82 5.15
CA TRP A 108 2.37 10.85 4.66
C TRP A 108 1.58 11.50 5.80
N GLN A 109 1.06 12.70 5.53
CA GLN A 109 0.18 13.42 6.43
C GLN A 109 -1.18 13.68 5.78
N PRO A 110 -2.29 13.58 6.54
CA PRO A 110 -3.60 13.94 6.01
C PRO A 110 -3.71 15.46 5.86
N TYR A 111 -4.23 15.90 4.73
CA TYR A 111 -4.58 17.30 4.48
C TYR A 111 -6.06 17.40 4.10
N THR A 112 -6.81 18.25 4.80
CA THR A 112 -8.21 18.53 4.46
C THR A 112 -8.27 19.74 3.52
N VAL A 113 -8.75 19.52 2.31
CA VAL A 113 -8.90 20.56 1.28
C VAL A 113 -9.80 21.69 1.80
N GLN A 114 -9.37 22.92 1.57
CA GLN A 114 -10.07 24.14 1.95
C GLN A 114 -10.69 24.84 0.73
N ALA A 115 -11.60 25.79 0.99
CA ALA A 115 -12.21 26.58 -0.07
C ALA A 115 -11.16 27.43 -0.81
N GLY A 116 -11.08 27.26 -2.14
CA GLY A 116 -10.13 27.97 -3.00
C GLY A 116 -8.79 27.27 -3.21
N ASP A 117 -8.61 26.08 -2.64
CA ASP A 117 -7.43 25.25 -2.89
C ASP A 117 -7.40 24.71 -4.32
N THR A 118 -6.17 24.55 -4.81
CA THR A 118 -5.85 23.73 -5.98
C THR A 118 -4.71 22.80 -5.59
N LEU A 119 -4.54 21.67 -6.28
CA LEU A 119 -3.41 20.76 -6.01
C LEU A 119 -2.06 21.50 -6.07
N THR A 120 -1.89 22.40 -7.03
CA THR A 120 -0.70 23.26 -7.16
C THR A 120 -0.48 24.17 -5.96
N LYS A 121 -1.54 24.82 -5.44
CA LYS A 121 -1.44 25.66 -4.24
C LYS A 121 -1.08 24.84 -3.01
N ILE A 122 -1.68 23.66 -2.87
CA ILE A 122 -1.37 22.75 -1.77
C ILE A 122 0.10 22.32 -1.88
N ALA A 123 0.57 21.89 -3.05
CA ALA A 123 1.98 21.55 -3.28
C ALA A 123 2.91 22.72 -2.90
N GLN A 124 2.59 23.94 -3.34
CA GLN A 124 3.40 25.12 -3.04
C GLN A 124 3.51 25.39 -1.54
N GLN A 125 2.45 25.12 -0.77
CA GLN A 125 2.45 25.27 0.69
C GLN A 125 3.14 24.11 1.40
N GLN A 126 3.00 22.88 0.90
CA GLN A 126 3.48 21.66 1.57
C GLN A 126 4.93 21.33 1.22
N TYR A 127 5.35 21.59 -0.02
CA TYR A 127 6.65 21.23 -0.58
C TYR A 127 7.52 22.44 -0.91
N GLY A 128 6.94 23.64 -0.98
CA GLY A 128 7.66 24.84 -1.39
C GLY A 128 7.83 24.99 -2.90
N ASP A 129 7.22 24.10 -3.69
CA ASP A 129 7.16 24.18 -5.15
C ASP A 129 5.76 23.81 -5.69
N SER A 130 5.52 24.12 -6.96
CA SER A 130 4.22 23.91 -7.61
C SER A 130 3.99 22.48 -8.13
N ASN A 131 4.93 21.56 -7.91
CA ASN A 131 4.83 20.18 -8.38
C ASN A 131 3.89 19.35 -7.50
N PHE A 132 2.63 19.28 -7.92
CA PHE A 132 1.61 18.51 -7.21
C PHE A 132 1.58 17.02 -7.58
N GLN A 133 2.46 16.55 -8.47
CA GLN A 133 2.45 15.17 -8.95
C GLN A 133 2.50 14.13 -7.81
N PRO A 134 3.32 14.30 -6.75
CA PRO A 134 3.31 13.35 -5.63
C PRO A 134 1.95 13.28 -4.90
N ILE A 135 1.26 14.42 -4.75
CA ILE A 135 -0.08 14.46 -4.15
C ILE A 135 -1.07 13.73 -5.05
N LEU A 136 -1.04 13.98 -6.36
CA LEU A 136 -1.95 13.31 -7.28
C LEU A 136 -1.75 11.78 -7.26
N GLU A 137 -0.51 11.33 -7.34
CA GLU A 137 -0.19 9.91 -7.35
C GLU A 137 -0.54 9.19 -6.05
N ALA A 138 -0.34 9.84 -4.91
CA ALA A 138 -0.75 9.31 -3.62
C ALA A 138 -2.27 9.29 -3.41
N ASN A 139 -3.06 9.91 -4.27
CA ASN A 139 -4.51 10.02 -4.13
C ASN A 139 -5.27 9.55 -5.37
N GLN A 140 -4.70 8.67 -6.20
CA GLN A 140 -5.35 8.19 -7.44
C GLN A 140 -6.74 7.56 -7.23
N ASN A 141 -7.03 7.01 -6.04
CA ASN A 141 -8.35 6.46 -5.69
C ASN A 141 -9.35 7.51 -5.20
N VAL A 142 -8.90 8.72 -4.84
CA VAL A 142 -9.73 9.82 -4.31
C VAL A 142 -9.85 10.97 -5.32
N VAL A 143 -8.81 11.22 -6.11
CA VAL A 143 -8.72 12.29 -7.10
C VAL A 143 -8.69 11.69 -8.50
N THR A 144 -9.84 11.69 -9.16
CA THR A 144 -9.94 11.23 -10.56
C THR A 144 -9.57 12.32 -11.56
N ASN A 145 -9.88 13.58 -11.26
CA ASN A 145 -9.51 14.73 -12.08
C ASN A 145 -8.63 15.68 -11.26
N PRO A 146 -7.37 15.92 -11.64
CA PRO A 146 -6.45 16.80 -10.90
C PRO A 146 -6.96 18.24 -10.74
N ASN A 147 -7.83 18.69 -11.65
CA ASN A 147 -8.42 20.03 -11.62
C ASN A 147 -9.69 20.12 -10.78
N LEU A 148 -10.18 19.00 -10.22
CA LEU A 148 -11.40 18.94 -9.42
C LEU A 148 -11.10 18.30 -8.06
N ILE A 149 -10.85 19.15 -7.07
CA ILE A 149 -10.84 18.79 -5.65
C ILE A 149 -11.92 19.60 -4.93
N PHE A 150 -12.46 19.05 -3.85
CA PHE A 150 -13.58 19.64 -3.13
C PHE A 150 -13.20 19.98 -1.68
N PRO A 151 -13.66 21.12 -1.13
CA PRO A 151 -13.47 21.42 0.28
C PRO A 151 -14.02 20.29 1.18
N GLY A 152 -13.25 19.94 2.21
CA GLY A 152 -13.54 18.81 3.10
C GLY A 152 -12.99 17.46 2.63
N GLN A 153 -12.51 17.36 1.38
CA GLN A 153 -11.83 16.16 0.91
C GLN A 153 -10.50 15.96 1.64
N VAL A 154 -10.25 14.74 2.12
CA VAL A 154 -8.96 14.40 2.76
C VAL A 154 -8.02 13.83 1.71
N LEU A 155 -6.87 14.47 1.55
CA LEU A 155 -5.77 14.04 0.69
C LEU A 155 -4.61 13.55 1.53
N ARG A 156 -3.91 12.54 1.02
CA ARG A 156 -2.63 12.09 1.55
C ARG A 156 -1.52 12.95 0.96
N ILE A 157 -0.71 13.57 1.81
CA ILE A 157 0.46 14.36 1.39
C ILE A 157 1.72 13.52 1.70
N PRO A 158 2.36 12.91 0.69
CA PRO A 158 3.63 12.21 0.87
C PRO A 158 4.72 13.11 1.47
N ARG A 159 5.56 12.54 2.32
CA ARG A 159 6.63 13.21 3.07
C ARG A 159 7.90 12.37 3.05
N SER A 160 9.05 13.02 3.02
CA SER A 160 10.38 12.40 3.10
C SER A 160 11.06 12.61 4.46
N ASP A 161 10.38 13.26 5.39
CA ASP A 161 10.90 13.80 6.64
C ASP A 161 10.13 13.31 7.89
N ILE A 162 9.52 12.12 7.79
CA ILE A 162 8.75 11.46 8.86
C ILE A 162 9.35 10.09 9.13
#